data_AF-A0A545VU34-F1
#
_entry.id   AF-A0A545VU34-F1
#
_cell.length_a   1.000
_cell.length_b   1.000
_cell.length_c   1.000
_cell.angle_alpha   90.00
_cell.angle_beta   90.00
_cell.angle_gamma   90.00
#
_symmetry.space_group_name_H-M   'P 1'
#
loop_
_entity.id
_entity.type
_entity.pdbx_description
1 polymer ?
#
loop_
_entity_poly.entity_id
_entity_poly.type
_entity_poly.pdbx_seq_one_letter_code
_entity_poly.pdbx_strand_id
1 'polypeptide(L)'
;MQTFYDISLVDGYNLPVGIEHMPSDNTSFIPPNLTNSACVATAGWLYDVTQSGTYYSNETYPIPLEKNETNDLLSKWCPWRNLAFPPQRPSDGIYPYPDDNIQRPSFSPCKSACATTGSDRDCCIGQYHDPNICKPSMYSKNVKAMCPDAYSFAFDDRSSTFIVPKGGGWKVIWCPAGRSTDILNQLAAQMYELASGGKLSELSMRRLGNASFVNAGQKSASQESAGERLCCPLLLLLVLSGLLLVMT
;
A
#
# COMPACT_ATOMS: atom_id res chain seq x y z
N MET A 1 7.48 -14.36 -19.36
CA MET A 1 6.26 -14.68 -18.58
C MET A 1 6.54 -14.28 -17.14
N GLN A 2 5.60 -13.61 -16.47
CA GLN A 2 5.76 -13.06 -15.13
C GLN A 2 4.82 -13.79 -14.16
N THR A 3 5.15 -13.75 -12.88
CA THR A 3 4.32 -14.19 -11.76
C THR A 3 3.96 -12.97 -10.93
N PHE A 4 2.66 -12.83 -10.66
CA PHE A 4 2.09 -11.77 -9.83
C PHE A 4 1.63 -12.39 -8.53
N TYR A 5 1.89 -11.72 -7.42
CA TYR A 5 1.45 -12.15 -6.10
C TYR A 5 1.31 -10.95 -5.19
N ASP A 6 0.51 -11.14 -4.15
CA ASP A 6 0.15 -10.09 -3.22
C ASP A 6 -0.37 -10.69 -1.91
N ILE A 7 -0.36 -9.86 -0.87
CA ILE A 7 -1.18 -10.06 0.32
C ILE A 7 -2.38 -9.14 0.16
N SER A 8 -3.60 -9.68 0.29
CA SER A 8 -4.83 -8.91 0.08
C SER A 8 -5.73 -8.91 1.30
N LEU A 9 -6.08 -7.70 1.73
CA LEU A 9 -7.04 -7.42 2.80
C LEU A 9 -8.37 -6.89 2.23
N VAL A 10 -8.62 -7.08 0.94
CA VAL A 10 -9.87 -6.72 0.24
C VAL A 10 -11.08 -7.43 0.84
N ASP A 11 -10.88 -8.63 1.42
CA ASP A 11 -11.93 -9.41 2.08
C ASP A 11 -11.90 -9.30 3.62
N GLY A 12 -10.89 -8.64 4.16
CA GLY A 12 -10.68 -8.49 5.60
C GLY A 12 -9.31 -8.94 6.05
N TYR A 13 -9.12 -8.89 7.36
CA TYR A 13 -7.92 -9.30 8.06
C TYR A 13 -8.31 -10.14 9.27
N ASN A 14 -7.64 -11.25 9.48
CA ASN A 14 -7.81 -12.08 10.67
C ASN A 14 -6.48 -12.40 11.35
N LEU A 15 -5.44 -12.79 10.60
CA LEU A 15 -4.14 -13.18 11.13
C LEU A 15 -3.01 -12.46 10.38
N PRO A 16 -1.88 -12.18 11.05
CA PRO A 16 -0.70 -11.72 10.35
C PRO A 16 -0.25 -12.77 9.33
N VAL A 17 0.21 -12.33 8.17
CA VAL A 17 0.65 -13.22 7.09
C VAL A 17 1.88 -12.65 6.39
N GLY A 18 2.80 -13.53 6.04
CA GLY A 18 3.97 -13.21 5.22
C GLY A 18 4.08 -14.15 4.03
N ILE A 19 4.68 -13.66 2.96
CA ILE A 19 4.97 -14.42 1.76
C ILE A 19 6.47 -14.29 1.50
N GLU A 20 7.19 -15.42 1.49
CA GLU A 20 8.57 -15.46 1.02
C GLU A 20 8.63 -16.12 -0.36
N HIS A 21 9.36 -15.49 -1.27
CA HIS A 21 9.67 -16.04 -2.58
C HIS A 21 10.79 -17.08 -2.46
N MET A 22 10.56 -18.27 -3.01
CA MET A 22 11.56 -19.33 -3.10
C MET A 22 12.05 -19.42 -4.55
N PRO A 23 13.26 -18.97 -4.89
CA PRO A 23 13.75 -19.07 -6.27
C PRO A 23 13.88 -20.53 -6.72
N SER A 24 13.73 -20.77 -8.01
CA SER A 24 13.98 -22.08 -8.63
C SER A 24 15.42 -22.15 -9.16
N ASP A 25 16.01 -23.35 -9.23
CA ASP A 25 17.43 -23.56 -9.56
C ASP A 25 17.91 -22.87 -10.86
N ASN A 26 17.01 -22.67 -11.83
CA ASN A 26 17.33 -22.04 -13.12
C ASN A 26 16.84 -20.59 -13.24
N THR A 27 16.53 -19.93 -12.13
CA THR A 27 16.07 -18.52 -12.11
C THR A 27 17.18 -17.58 -11.68
N SER A 28 17.14 -16.33 -12.15
CA SER A 28 18.04 -15.29 -11.65
C SER A 28 17.80 -15.05 -10.16
N PHE A 29 18.86 -14.84 -9.40
CA PHE A 29 18.75 -14.51 -7.99
C PHE A 29 18.01 -13.18 -7.81
N ILE A 30 17.00 -13.18 -6.93
CA ILE A 30 16.23 -11.99 -6.56
C ILE A 30 16.43 -11.77 -5.07
N PRO A 31 16.90 -10.59 -4.65
CA PRO A 31 17.07 -10.28 -3.24
C PRO A 31 15.76 -10.44 -2.45
N PRO A 32 15.80 -11.09 -1.26
CA PRO A 32 14.63 -11.25 -0.41
C PRO A 32 14.00 -9.91 0.00
N ASN A 33 14.79 -8.83 0.15
CA ASN A 33 14.24 -7.51 0.47
C ASN A 33 13.44 -6.82 -0.62
N LEU A 34 13.39 -7.41 -1.81
CA LEU A 34 12.54 -6.94 -2.89
C LEU A 34 11.25 -7.76 -3.02
N THR A 35 11.19 -8.95 -2.40
CA THR A 35 10.11 -9.93 -2.69
C THR A 35 9.40 -10.48 -1.47
N ASN A 36 10.06 -10.54 -0.32
CA ASN A 36 9.50 -11.15 0.86
C ASN A 36 8.66 -10.12 1.63
N SER A 37 7.35 -10.20 1.47
CA SER A 37 6.40 -9.25 2.06
C SER A 37 5.75 -9.81 3.31
N ALA A 38 5.37 -8.92 4.22
CA ALA A 38 4.62 -9.28 5.42
C ALA A 38 3.61 -8.19 5.80
N CYS A 39 2.47 -8.64 6.32
CA CYS A 39 1.45 -7.78 6.90
C CYS A 39 1.20 -8.20 8.36
N VAL A 40 1.55 -7.31 9.27
CA VAL A 40 1.38 -7.46 10.73
C VAL A 40 0.48 -6.32 11.23
N ALA A 41 -0.83 -6.60 11.30
CA ALA A 41 -1.85 -5.65 11.77
C ALA A 41 -2.56 -6.15 13.05
N THR A 42 -1.86 -6.96 13.86
CA THR A 42 -2.38 -7.49 15.13
C THR A 42 -1.60 -6.92 16.31
N ALA A 43 -2.28 -6.27 17.24
CA ALA A 43 -1.67 -5.76 18.46
C ALA A 43 -1.05 -6.90 19.30
N GLY A 44 0.10 -6.62 19.91
CA GLY A 44 0.91 -7.59 20.66
C GLY A 44 1.86 -8.43 19.79
N TRP A 45 1.70 -8.40 18.46
CA TRP A 45 2.57 -9.09 17.50
C TRP A 45 3.53 -8.17 16.77
N LEU A 46 3.39 -6.85 16.92
CA LEU A 46 4.26 -5.88 16.30
C LEU A 46 5.52 -5.68 17.15
N TYR A 47 6.67 -5.89 16.53
CA TYR A 47 7.98 -5.68 17.16
C TYR A 47 8.35 -4.20 17.23
N ASP A 48 9.37 -3.88 18.03
CA ASP A 48 9.89 -2.53 18.21
C ASP A 48 10.22 -1.83 16.89
N VAL A 49 10.06 -0.51 16.90
CA VAL A 49 10.26 0.33 15.71
C VAL A 49 11.70 0.22 15.22
N THR A 50 11.84 -0.14 13.95
CA THR A 50 13.10 -0.12 13.21
C THR A 50 12.83 0.27 11.76
N GLN A 51 13.78 0.93 11.11
CA GLN A 51 13.65 1.35 9.71
C GLN A 51 13.77 0.17 8.73
N SER A 52 14.59 -0.81 9.10
CA SER A 52 14.74 -2.06 8.37
C SER A 52 15.06 -3.22 9.30
N GLY A 53 14.86 -4.45 8.81
CA GLY A 53 15.10 -5.66 9.57
C GLY A 53 15.58 -6.82 8.73
N THR A 54 16.01 -7.87 9.40
CA THR A 54 16.44 -9.13 8.78
C THR A 54 15.34 -10.19 8.84
N TYR A 55 14.18 -9.88 9.43
CA TYR A 55 13.00 -10.74 9.36
C TYR A 55 12.63 -10.99 7.90
N TYR A 56 12.53 -12.26 7.50
CA TYR A 56 12.31 -12.70 6.11
C TYR A 56 13.47 -12.39 5.15
N SER A 57 14.64 -12.02 5.66
CA SER A 57 15.80 -11.69 4.84
C SER A 57 17.12 -11.97 5.61
N ASN A 58 18.17 -11.19 5.34
CA ASN A 58 19.49 -11.28 5.95
C ASN A 58 20.14 -9.89 6.02
N GLU A 59 21.30 -9.81 6.68
CA GLU A 59 22.06 -8.56 6.86
C GLU A 59 22.54 -7.94 5.55
N THR A 60 22.78 -8.76 4.52
CA THR A 60 23.20 -8.29 3.20
C THR A 60 22.07 -7.54 2.49
N TYR A 61 20.82 -7.95 2.68
CA TYR A 61 19.66 -7.38 2.04
C TYR A 61 18.60 -7.01 3.08
N PRO A 62 18.79 -5.95 3.89
CA PRO A 62 17.81 -5.61 4.92
C PRO A 62 16.46 -5.22 4.28
N ILE A 63 15.35 -5.66 4.89
CA ILE A 63 14.00 -5.37 4.42
C ILE A 63 13.54 -4.00 4.92
N PRO A 64 12.99 -3.14 4.05
CA PRO A 64 12.33 -1.91 4.47
C PRO A 64 11.05 -2.21 5.25
N LEU A 65 10.89 -1.59 6.41
CA LEU A 65 9.77 -1.84 7.32
C LEU A 65 8.92 -0.59 7.52
N GLU A 66 7.63 -0.82 7.80
CA GLU A 66 6.73 0.19 8.36
C GLU A 66 7.30 0.68 9.70
N LYS A 67 7.33 2.00 9.94
CA LYS A 67 8.05 2.63 11.06
C LYS A 67 7.22 3.50 12.00
N ASN A 68 6.00 3.83 11.62
CA ASN A 68 5.13 4.77 12.32
C ASN A 68 4.16 4.06 13.26
N GLU A 69 3.81 2.80 12.99
CA GLU A 69 2.77 2.12 13.74
C GLU A 69 3.25 1.58 15.08
N THR A 70 2.33 1.53 16.04
CA THR A 70 2.59 1.03 17.40
C THR A 70 1.56 -0.01 17.78
N ASN A 71 1.85 -0.84 18.78
CA ASN A 71 0.88 -1.81 19.29
C ASN A 71 -0.44 -1.16 19.74
N ASP A 72 -0.40 0.09 20.23
CA ASP A 72 -1.61 0.85 20.58
C ASP A 72 -2.44 1.20 19.32
N LEU A 73 -1.81 1.72 18.27
CA LEU A 73 -2.48 2.02 17.00
C LEU A 73 -3.03 0.75 16.33
N LEU A 74 -2.26 -0.34 16.38
CA LEU A 74 -2.71 -1.64 15.87
C LEU A 74 -3.93 -2.19 16.62
N SER A 75 -4.11 -1.82 17.89
CA SER A 75 -5.31 -2.25 18.62
C SER A 75 -6.58 -1.50 18.18
N LYS A 76 -6.42 -0.36 17.48
CA LYS A 76 -7.50 0.60 17.16
C LYS A 76 -7.76 0.80 15.67
N TRP A 77 -6.86 0.34 14.79
CA TRP A 77 -6.94 0.63 13.34
C TRP A 77 -8.25 0.14 12.69
N CYS A 78 -8.80 -0.99 13.13
CA CYS A 78 -10.03 -1.53 12.55
C CYS A 78 -11.24 -0.67 12.95
N PRO A 79 -12.03 -0.12 11.99
CA PRO A 79 -13.22 0.65 12.34
C PRO A 79 -14.25 -0.20 13.11
N TRP A 80 -15.00 0.41 14.04
CA TRP A 80 -15.96 -0.31 14.89
C TRP A 80 -16.97 -1.15 14.11
N ARG A 81 -17.50 -0.61 13.00
CA ARG A 81 -18.46 -1.30 12.12
C ARG A 81 -17.87 -2.52 11.40
N ASN A 82 -16.54 -2.56 11.27
CA ASN A 82 -15.79 -3.58 10.55
C ASN A 82 -15.30 -4.70 11.47
N LEU A 83 -15.30 -4.50 12.80
CA LEU A 83 -14.89 -5.55 13.74
C LEU A 83 -15.81 -6.76 13.59
N ALA A 84 -15.23 -7.95 13.47
CA ALA A 84 -16.00 -9.19 13.51
C ALA A 84 -16.66 -9.40 14.88
N PHE A 85 -15.99 -8.95 15.94
CA PHE A 85 -16.44 -9.05 17.33
C PHE A 85 -16.39 -7.67 18.01
N PRO A 86 -17.36 -6.78 17.74
CA PRO A 86 -17.41 -5.46 18.37
C PRO A 86 -17.77 -5.59 19.87
N PRO A 87 -17.23 -4.73 20.75
CA PRO A 87 -17.61 -4.70 22.16
C PRO A 87 -19.06 -4.24 22.32
N GLN A 88 -19.64 -4.42 23.51
CA GLN A 88 -21.02 -3.97 23.76
C GLN A 88 -21.15 -2.47 23.49
N ARG A 89 -22.19 -2.08 22.76
CA ARG A 89 -22.46 -0.69 22.42
C ARG A 89 -22.78 0.10 23.70
N PRO A 90 -22.36 1.38 23.81
CA PRO A 90 -22.91 2.26 24.82
C PRO A 90 -24.44 2.38 24.67
N SER A 91 -25.12 2.84 25.71
CA SER A 91 -26.61 2.86 25.81
C SER A 91 -27.34 3.62 24.69
N ASP A 92 -26.63 4.45 23.92
CA ASP A 92 -27.12 5.21 22.77
C ASP A 92 -26.97 4.49 21.42
N GLY A 93 -26.34 3.31 21.39
CA GLY A 93 -26.22 2.47 20.20
C GLY A 93 -25.29 3.01 19.11
N ILE A 94 -24.60 4.14 19.37
CA ILE A 94 -23.65 4.79 18.47
C ILE A 94 -22.25 4.60 19.07
N TYR A 95 -21.24 4.30 18.25
CA TYR A 95 -19.86 4.39 18.69
C TYR A 95 -19.37 5.81 18.41
N PRO A 96 -19.23 6.67 19.43
CA PRO A 96 -18.62 7.97 19.24
C PRO A 96 -17.18 7.80 18.71
N TYR A 97 -16.85 8.59 17.69
CA TYR A 97 -15.51 8.61 17.11
C TYR A 97 -14.93 10.01 17.35
N PRO A 98 -13.69 10.14 17.88
CA PRO A 98 -12.77 9.10 18.34
C PRO A 98 -12.91 8.90 19.85
N ASP A 99 -13.91 8.14 20.34
CA ASP A 99 -14.03 7.92 21.79
C ASP A 99 -13.17 6.72 22.19
N ASP A 100 -12.05 7.03 22.86
CA ASP A 100 -10.89 6.15 23.03
C ASP A 100 -10.95 5.27 24.29
N ASN A 101 -12.02 5.35 25.07
CA ASN A 101 -12.11 4.68 26.38
C ASN A 101 -12.81 3.31 26.36
N ILE A 102 -13.30 2.86 25.20
CA ILE A 102 -13.87 1.51 25.06
C ILE A 102 -12.73 0.53 24.78
N GLN A 103 -12.48 -0.36 25.75
CA GLN A 103 -11.46 -1.40 25.60
C GLN A 103 -11.79 -2.32 24.42
N ARG A 104 -10.88 -2.38 23.45
CA ARG A 104 -10.95 -3.30 22.32
C ARG A 104 -10.34 -4.65 22.70
N PRO A 105 -10.84 -5.76 22.13
CA PRO A 105 -10.14 -7.04 22.29
C PRO A 105 -8.75 -6.95 21.65
N SER A 106 -7.74 -7.50 22.32
CA SER A 106 -6.34 -7.48 21.87
C SER A 106 -6.15 -8.12 20.50
N PHE A 107 -7.04 -9.04 20.13
CA PHE A 107 -7.14 -9.65 18.81
C PHE A 107 -8.56 -9.43 18.29
N SER A 108 -8.70 -8.73 17.17
CA SER A 108 -10.00 -8.55 16.53
C SER A 108 -9.89 -8.67 15.02
N PRO A 109 -10.41 -9.75 14.43
CA PRO A 109 -10.56 -9.83 12.99
C PRO A 109 -11.39 -8.66 12.48
N CYS A 110 -10.96 -8.08 11.37
CA CYS A 110 -11.57 -6.92 10.75
C CYS A 110 -12.11 -7.30 9.38
N LYS A 111 -13.42 -7.20 9.19
CA LYS A 111 -14.04 -7.31 7.86
C LYS A 111 -13.63 -6.11 7.01
N SER A 112 -13.47 -6.31 5.71
CA SER A 112 -13.31 -5.18 4.80
C SER A 112 -14.56 -4.30 4.71
N ALA A 113 -14.45 -3.15 4.08
CA ALA A 113 -15.60 -2.30 3.78
C ALA A 113 -16.65 -3.06 2.94
N CYS A 114 -16.22 -3.73 1.86
CA CYS A 114 -17.10 -4.54 1.02
C CYS A 114 -17.78 -5.67 1.82
N ALA A 115 -17.01 -6.44 2.59
CA ALA A 115 -17.55 -7.53 3.41
C ALA A 115 -18.51 -7.05 4.51
N THR A 116 -18.43 -5.77 4.90
CA THR A 116 -19.31 -5.17 5.91
C THR A 116 -20.59 -4.61 5.29
N THR A 117 -20.51 -3.97 4.12
CA THR A 117 -21.64 -3.20 3.55
C THR A 117 -22.32 -3.86 2.37
N GLY A 118 -21.59 -4.69 1.61
CA GLY A 118 -22.03 -5.24 0.34
C GLY A 118 -22.36 -4.17 -0.72
N SER A 119 -21.97 -2.91 -0.51
CA SER A 119 -22.35 -1.81 -1.42
C SER A 119 -21.45 -1.75 -2.64
N ASP A 120 -22.02 -1.37 -3.78
CA ASP A 120 -21.28 -1.23 -5.04
C ASP A 120 -20.05 -0.33 -4.91
N ARG A 121 -20.17 0.72 -4.09
CA ARG A 121 -19.10 1.67 -3.81
C ARG A 121 -17.92 1.02 -3.08
N ASP A 122 -18.20 0.25 -2.04
CA ASP A 122 -17.14 -0.35 -1.22
C ASP A 122 -16.55 -1.61 -1.89
N CYS A 123 -17.31 -2.26 -2.76
CA CYS A 123 -16.89 -3.44 -3.52
C CYS A 123 -16.31 -3.10 -4.91
N CYS A 124 -16.30 -1.82 -5.30
CA CYS A 124 -15.82 -1.36 -6.61
C CYS A 124 -16.48 -2.08 -7.80
N ILE A 125 -17.80 -2.24 -7.77
CA ILE A 125 -18.60 -2.86 -8.83
C ILE A 125 -19.59 -1.87 -9.45
N GLY A 126 -20.20 -2.26 -10.57
CA GLY A 126 -21.14 -1.40 -11.30
C GLY A 126 -20.48 -0.10 -11.75
N GLN A 127 -21.09 1.05 -11.42
CA GLN A 127 -20.53 2.36 -11.76
C GLN A 127 -19.21 2.67 -11.04
N TYR A 128 -18.86 1.93 -9.99
CA TYR A 128 -17.61 2.07 -9.27
C TYR A 128 -16.52 1.12 -9.78
N HIS A 129 -16.78 0.34 -10.83
CA HIS A 129 -15.78 -0.51 -11.48
C HIS A 129 -14.81 0.30 -12.37
N ASP A 130 -14.27 1.37 -11.81
CA ASP A 130 -13.28 2.25 -12.43
C ASP A 130 -12.35 2.75 -11.32
N PRO A 131 -11.02 2.61 -11.46
CA PRO A 131 -10.05 3.07 -10.46
C PRO A 131 -10.09 4.59 -10.23
N ASN A 132 -10.60 5.37 -11.18
CA ASN A 132 -10.79 6.80 -11.05
C ASN A 132 -12.06 7.15 -10.24
N ILE A 133 -13.01 6.22 -10.13
CA ILE A 133 -14.29 6.42 -9.44
C ILE A 133 -14.29 5.74 -8.06
N CYS A 134 -13.85 4.48 -7.96
CA CYS A 134 -13.75 3.81 -6.66
C CYS A 134 -12.67 4.46 -5.80
N LYS A 135 -13.03 4.86 -4.59
CA LYS A 135 -12.11 5.53 -3.66
C LYS A 135 -11.89 4.68 -2.42
N PRO A 136 -10.68 4.72 -1.83
CA PRO A 136 -10.39 3.97 -0.63
C PRO A 136 -11.30 4.41 0.52
N SER A 137 -11.89 3.41 1.18
CA SER A 137 -12.73 3.59 2.37
C SER A 137 -11.88 3.97 3.60
N MET A 138 -12.53 4.28 4.72
CA MET A 138 -11.83 4.44 6.00
C MET A 138 -11.07 3.18 6.40
N TYR A 139 -11.68 2.00 6.21
CA TYR A 139 -11.02 0.71 6.42
C TYR A 139 -9.75 0.60 5.55
N SER A 140 -9.86 0.91 4.25
CA SER A 140 -8.75 0.77 3.30
C SER A 140 -7.58 1.68 3.65
N LYS A 141 -7.85 2.93 4.03
CA LYS A 141 -6.82 3.87 4.49
C LYS A 141 -6.13 3.39 5.77
N ASN A 142 -6.89 2.87 6.73
CA ASN A 142 -6.35 2.37 7.98
C ASN A 142 -5.48 1.11 7.76
N VAL A 143 -5.96 0.16 6.96
CA VAL A 143 -5.17 -1.02 6.55
C VAL A 143 -3.86 -0.60 5.92
N LYS A 144 -3.90 0.36 4.99
CA LYS A 144 -2.70 0.74 4.22
C LYS A 144 -1.62 1.37 5.09
N ALA A 145 -2.00 2.00 6.20
CA ALA A 145 -1.06 2.47 7.21
C ALA A 145 -0.40 1.30 7.96
N MET A 146 -1.18 0.25 8.30
CA MET A 146 -0.66 -0.93 8.99
C MET A 146 0.17 -1.85 8.09
N CYS A 147 -0.25 -2.04 6.84
CA CYS A 147 0.35 -2.96 5.88
C CYS A 147 0.54 -2.27 4.52
N PRO A 148 1.64 -1.50 4.35
CA PRO A 148 1.87 -0.70 3.16
C PRO A 148 1.95 -1.50 1.87
N ASP A 149 2.47 -2.73 1.92
CA ASP A 149 2.65 -3.63 0.77
C ASP A 149 1.42 -4.49 0.43
N ALA A 150 0.34 -4.40 1.20
CA ALA A 150 -0.85 -5.24 1.01
C ALA A 150 -1.99 -4.47 0.33
N TYR A 151 -2.83 -5.18 -0.43
CA TYR A 151 -4.04 -4.61 -1.04
C TYR A 151 -5.03 -4.22 0.05
N SER A 152 -5.41 -2.95 0.07
CA SER A 152 -6.39 -2.41 1.03
C SER A 152 -7.81 -2.28 0.47
N PHE A 153 -7.96 -2.30 -0.85
CA PHE A 153 -9.21 -2.32 -1.62
C PHE A 153 -8.93 -2.78 -3.06
N ALA A 154 -9.98 -2.96 -3.88
CA ALA A 154 -9.88 -3.63 -5.18
C ALA A 154 -8.93 -2.96 -6.20
N PHE A 155 -8.72 -1.64 -6.15
CA PHE A 155 -7.88 -0.91 -7.11
C PHE A 155 -6.59 -0.36 -6.47
N ASP A 156 -6.02 -1.07 -5.50
CA ASP A 156 -4.78 -0.70 -4.79
C ASP A 156 -3.51 -1.28 -5.44
N ASP A 157 -3.45 -1.37 -6.77
CA ASP A 157 -2.42 -2.16 -7.46
C ASP A 157 -1.01 -1.60 -7.30
N ARG A 158 -0.87 -0.26 -7.31
CA ARG A 158 0.43 0.43 -7.44
C ARG A 158 1.42 0.10 -6.32
N SER A 159 0.93 -0.08 -5.10
CA SER A 159 1.75 -0.35 -3.91
C SER A 159 1.37 -1.67 -3.24
N SER A 160 0.79 -2.60 -3.99
CA SER A 160 0.38 -3.91 -3.45
C SER A 160 0.72 -5.10 -4.35
N THR A 161 1.07 -4.85 -5.62
CA THR A 161 1.40 -5.92 -6.57
C THR A 161 2.90 -6.17 -6.61
N PHE A 162 3.31 -7.39 -6.29
CA PHE A 162 4.67 -7.84 -6.55
C PHE A 162 4.73 -8.59 -7.87
N ILE A 163 5.76 -8.32 -8.68
CA ILE A 163 5.91 -8.86 -10.02
C ILE A 163 7.30 -9.43 -10.17
N VAL A 164 7.40 -10.76 -10.29
CA VAL A 164 8.66 -11.47 -10.45
C VAL A 164 8.68 -12.26 -11.76
N PRO A 165 9.86 -12.62 -12.29
CA PRO A 165 9.96 -13.56 -13.40
C PRO A 165 9.26 -14.87 -13.08
N LYS A 166 8.68 -15.53 -14.08
CA LYS A 166 8.09 -16.86 -13.90
C LYS A 166 9.12 -17.84 -13.36
N GLY A 167 8.71 -18.61 -12.35
CA GLY A 167 9.50 -19.66 -11.74
C GLY A 167 9.46 -19.52 -10.22
N GLY A 168 10.10 -20.45 -9.54
CA GLY A 168 10.13 -20.47 -8.08
C GLY A 168 8.87 -21.06 -7.44
N GLY A 169 8.89 -21.06 -6.11
CA GLY A 169 7.81 -21.42 -5.22
C GLY A 169 7.58 -20.33 -4.19
N TRP A 170 6.68 -20.60 -3.26
CA TRP A 170 6.25 -19.64 -2.25
C TRP A 170 6.16 -20.31 -0.89
N LYS A 171 6.65 -19.62 0.14
CA LYS A 171 6.41 -20.00 1.53
C LYS A 171 5.45 -19.00 2.15
N VAL A 172 4.27 -19.46 2.51
CA VAL A 172 3.29 -18.66 3.26
C VAL A 172 3.53 -18.88 4.74
N ILE A 173 3.68 -17.77 5.47
CA ILE A 173 4.00 -17.76 6.89
C ILE A 173 2.82 -17.17 7.63
N TRP A 174 2.25 -17.94 8.55
CA TRP A 174 1.24 -17.45 9.48
C TRP A 174 1.92 -16.86 10.71
N CYS A 175 1.43 -15.72 11.16
CA CYS A 175 1.99 -14.99 12.29
C CYS A 175 3.50 -14.70 12.13
N PRO A 176 3.93 -14.05 11.03
CA PRO A 176 5.29 -13.54 10.88
C PRO A 176 5.72 -12.71 12.09
N ALA A 177 6.92 -12.97 12.61
CA ALA A 177 7.67 -12.07 13.49
C ALA A 177 8.03 -10.73 12.82
N GLY A 178 8.27 -9.69 13.62
CA GLY A 178 8.70 -8.39 13.11
C GLY A 178 7.55 -7.42 12.86
N ARG A 179 7.62 -6.70 11.72
CA ARG A 179 6.71 -5.62 11.35
C ARG A 179 6.26 -5.79 9.90
N SER A 180 5.20 -5.08 9.51
CA SER A 180 4.80 -5.01 8.11
C SER A 180 5.91 -4.45 7.23
N THR A 181 6.01 -4.97 6.01
CA THR A 181 6.99 -4.52 5.03
C THR A 181 6.51 -3.26 4.29
N ASP A 182 7.47 -2.44 3.84
CA ASP A 182 7.24 -1.23 3.05
C ASP A 182 8.10 -1.25 1.76
N ILE A 183 8.15 -2.41 1.13
CA ILE A 183 9.01 -2.71 -0.02
C ILE A 183 8.58 -1.94 -1.25
N LEU A 184 7.30 -1.96 -1.60
CA LEU A 184 6.82 -1.39 -2.85
C LEU A 184 6.87 0.14 -2.83
N ASN A 185 6.74 0.78 -1.68
CA ASN A 185 6.92 2.24 -1.59
C ASN A 185 8.40 2.63 -1.62
N GLN A 186 9.30 1.85 -1.02
CA GLN A 186 10.72 2.22 -0.92
C GLN A 186 11.54 1.78 -2.13
N LEU A 187 11.19 0.65 -2.75
CA LEU A 187 11.98 -0.06 -3.78
C LEU A 187 11.22 -0.26 -5.11
N ALA A 188 10.20 0.58 -5.37
CA ALA A 188 9.38 0.53 -6.60
C ALA A 188 10.21 0.47 -7.89
N ALA A 189 11.29 1.26 -7.98
CA ALA A 189 12.13 1.30 -9.17
C ALA A 189 12.84 -0.04 -9.43
N GLN A 190 13.33 -0.70 -8.37
CA GLN A 190 13.97 -2.01 -8.48
C GLN A 190 12.95 -3.10 -8.82
N MET A 191 11.74 -3.00 -8.26
CA MET A 191 10.64 -3.91 -8.60
C MET A 191 10.26 -3.78 -10.08
N TYR A 192 10.14 -2.55 -10.59
CA TYR A 192 9.85 -2.30 -12.00
C TYR A 192 10.96 -2.80 -12.94
N GLU A 193 12.22 -2.61 -12.57
CA GLU A 193 13.36 -3.13 -13.32
C GLU A 193 13.33 -4.67 -13.40
N LEU A 194 13.09 -5.33 -12.27
CA LEU A 194 12.95 -6.78 -12.23
C LEU A 194 11.77 -7.27 -13.08
N ALA A 195 10.61 -6.62 -12.96
CA ALA A 195 9.40 -6.97 -13.69
C ALA A 195 9.61 -6.85 -15.21
N SER A 196 10.20 -5.75 -15.66
CA SER A 196 10.41 -5.45 -17.09
C SER A 196 11.57 -6.22 -17.72
N GLY A 197 12.71 -6.32 -17.02
CA GLY A 197 13.94 -6.90 -17.54
C GLY A 197 14.17 -8.36 -17.19
N GLY A 198 13.41 -8.91 -16.24
CA GLY A 198 13.55 -10.28 -15.75
C GLY A 198 14.77 -10.52 -14.83
N LYS A 199 15.61 -9.50 -14.65
CA LYS A 199 16.82 -9.52 -13.81
C LYS A 199 17.15 -8.10 -13.34
N LEU A 200 17.88 -8.00 -12.25
CA LEU A 200 18.37 -6.73 -11.71
C LEU A 200 19.76 -6.41 -12.29
N SER A 201 20.01 -5.14 -12.56
CA SER A 201 21.35 -4.63 -12.85
C SER A 201 22.26 -4.72 -11.63
N GLU A 202 23.58 -4.75 -11.87
CA GLU A 202 24.57 -4.76 -10.80
C GLU A 202 24.43 -3.54 -9.87
N LEU A 203 24.08 -2.37 -10.42
CA LEU A 203 23.82 -1.17 -9.63
C LEU A 203 22.64 -1.35 -8.68
N SER A 204 21.52 -1.92 -9.17
CA SER A 204 20.35 -2.19 -8.34
C SER A 204 20.63 -3.25 -7.28
N MET A 205 21.39 -4.28 -7.61
CA MET A 205 21.86 -5.27 -6.64
C MET A 205 22.70 -4.63 -5.52
N ARG A 206 23.63 -3.72 -5.87
CA ARG A 206 24.44 -2.98 -4.88
C ARG A 206 23.60 -2.04 -4.02
N ARG A 207 22.58 -1.39 -4.61
CA ARG A 207 21.65 -0.51 -3.89
C ARG A 207 20.77 -1.27 -2.89
N LEU A 208 20.23 -2.41 -3.31
CA LEU A 208 19.43 -3.29 -2.45
C LEU A 208 20.25 -3.83 -1.27
N GLY A 209 21.57 -3.94 -1.42
CA GLY A 209 22.47 -4.30 -0.33
C GLY A 209 22.93 -3.15 0.58
N ASN A 210 22.52 -1.92 0.29
CA ASN A 210 22.90 -0.74 1.07
C ASN A 210 21.76 -0.32 1.98
N ALA A 211 21.90 -0.55 3.28
CA ALA A 211 20.89 -0.22 4.29
C ALA A 211 20.47 1.27 4.26
N SER A 212 21.40 2.20 4.04
CA SER A 212 21.08 3.63 3.93
C SER A 212 20.21 3.95 2.73
N PHE A 213 20.41 3.24 1.61
CA PHE A 213 19.55 3.37 0.43
C PHE A 213 18.16 2.79 0.70
N VAL A 214 18.09 1.58 1.26
CA VAL A 214 16.82 0.94 1.63
C VAL A 214 16.03 1.87 2.55
N ASN A 215 16.64 2.36 3.63
CA ASN A 215 15.97 3.20 4.62
C ASN A 215 15.63 4.62 4.13
N ALA A 216 16.34 5.13 3.11
CA ALA A 216 16.08 6.48 2.60
C ALA A 216 14.72 6.58 1.92
N GLY A 217 14.25 5.49 1.31
CA GLY A 217 13.01 5.41 0.54
C GLY A 217 13.01 6.32 -0.69
N GLN A 218 12.62 5.83 -1.85
CA GLN A 218 12.21 6.74 -2.91
C GLN A 218 10.85 7.32 -2.52
N LYS A 219 10.79 8.60 -2.13
CA LYS A 219 9.49 9.30 -2.10
C LYS A 219 8.86 9.12 -3.48
N SER A 220 7.83 8.29 -3.57
CA SER A 220 7.01 8.18 -4.76
C SER A 220 6.56 9.59 -5.13
N ALA A 221 6.84 10.03 -6.34
CA ALA A 221 6.29 11.26 -6.88
C ALA A 221 4.76 11.14 -6.89
N SER A 222 4.13 11.55 -5.79
CA SER A 222 2.74 11.95 -5.71
C SER A 222 2.71 13.46 -5.94
N GLN A 223 2.38 13.84 -7.17
CA GLN A 223 1.86 15.14 -7.60
C GLN A 223 2.04 16.30 -6.60
N GLU A 224 3.07 17.12 -6.80
CA GLU A 224 2.93 18.55 -6.56
C GLU A 224 1.91 19.07 -7.58
N SER A 225 0.64 19.23 -7.18
CA SER A 225 -0.19 20.25 -7.81
C SER A 225 0.26 21.60 -7.23
N ALA A 226 1.40 22.09 -7.72
CA ALA A 226 1.74 23.50 -7.59
C ALA A 226 0.75 24.26 -8.47
N GLY A 227 -0.32 24.74 -7.84
CA GLY A 227 -1.17 25.79 -8.39
C GLY A 227 -0.35 27.08 -8.44
N GLU A 228 0.51 27.21 -9.43
CA GLU A 228 1.17 28.46 -9.75
C GLU A 228 0.49 29.06 -10.98
N ARG A 229 -0.40 30.02 -10.71
CA ARG A 229 -1.04 30.86 -11.71
C ARG A 229 0.05 31.67 -12.41
N LEU A 230 0.62 31.15 -13.50
CA LEU A 230 1.29 32.00 -14.48
C LEU A 230 0.22 32.76 -15.25
N CYS A 231 -0.04 33.98 -14.78
CA CYS A 231 -0.76 35.01 -15.51
C CYS A 231 0.05 35.36 -16.77
N CYS A 232 -0.29 34.76 -17.91
CA CYS A 232 0.20 35.21 -19.20
C CYS A 232 -0.68 36.38 -19.66
N PRO A 233 -0.13 37.59 -19.91
CA PRO A 233 -0.94 38.73 -20.32
C PRO A 233 -1.40 38.49 -21.75
N LEU A 234 -2.71 38.40 -21.94
CA LEU A 234 -3.30 38.38 -23.27
C LEU A 234 -3.04 39.75 -23.91
N LEU A 235 -2.19 39.77 -24.95
CA LEU A 235 -2.03 40.89 -25.86
C LEU A 235 -3.39 41.23 -26.47
N LEU A 236 -3.97 42.38 -26.08
CA LEU A 236 -5.03 43.04 -26.83
C LEU A 236 -4.40 43.71 -28.06
N LEU A 237 -4.50 43.07 -29.23
CA LEU A 237 -4.30 43.75 -30.52
C LEU A 237 -5.65 44.33 -30.98
N LEU A 238 -5.84 45.61 -30.68
CA LEU A 238 -6.86 46.46 -31.29
C LEU A 238 -6.45 46.74 -32.74
N VAL A 239 -7.16 46.18 -33.72
CA VAL A 239 -7.09 46.63 -35.11
C VAL A 239 -8.24 47.61 -35.34
N LEU A 240 -7.90 48.88 -35.50
CA LEU A 240 -8.80 49.99 -35.82
C LEU A 240 -8.36 50.61 -37.15
N SER A 241 -9.12 50.34 -38.20
CA SER A 241 -9.31 51.13 -39.44
C SER A 241 -10.17 50.25 -40.36
N GLY A 242 -11.39 50.59 -40.80
CA GLY A 242 -11.94 51.88 -41.15
C GLY A 242 -11.73 52.13 -42.64
N LEU A 243 -12.65 51.66 -43.50
CA LEU A 243 -13.13 52.37 -44.70
C LEU A 243 -14.23 51.57 -45.45
N LEU A 244 -15.43 52.17 -45.45
CA LEU A 244 -16.40 52.38 -46.53
C LEU A 244 -16.52 51.44 -47.77
N LEU A 245 -17.80 51.27 -48.13
CA LEU A 245 -18.45 51.11 -49.45
C LEU A 245 -18.90 49.71 -49.93
N VAL A 246 -20.22 49.50 -49.80
CA VAL A 246 -21.22 49.24 -50.88
C VAL A 246 -20.91 48.08 -51.83
N MET A 247 -21.83 47.10 -51.92
CA MET A 247 -22.67 46.86 -53.11
C MET A 247 -23.69 45.72 -52.87
N THR A 248 -24.95 46.08 -53.14
CA THR A 248 -26.16 45.27 -53.48
C THR A 248 -26.70 44.27 -52.48
#